data_AF-A0A1G2WCT4-F1
#
_entry.id   AF-A0A1G2WCT4-F1
#
_cell.length_a   1.000
_cell.length_b   1.000
_cell.length_c   1.000
_cell.angle_alpha   90.00
_cell.angle_beta   90.00
_cell.angle_gamma   90.00
#
_symmetry.space_group_name_H-M   'P 1'
#
loop_
_entity.id
_entity.type
_entity.pdbx_description
1 polymer ?
#
loop_
_entity_poly.entity_id
_entity_poly.type
_entity_poly.pdbx_seq_one_letter_code
_entity_poly.pdbx_strand_id
1 'polypeptide(L)'
;MLIDWTTVGFQIVNFLLLAYLLKRFLYGPITRAMQRREEELAAIRAETAAKQAEAAEVLETYRRQQRELDDAATSRLQQAEAEAEQRRRELLGQARSEAEEQRRSWRQGLRNERRAFLDQLKKRSAAGVLAVSRRALAELTEADLETALVRVLIHKLEAVPAAEIERFTAAARTDSLMVRSGWEPDGELHRQLVEALSQACAAPVRLDWTFDPDLLLGIEISTDGLRLAWGTEGYLNDLQRSVTALFDQQAADRSLAGKTEEES
;
A
#
# COMPACT_ATOMS: atom_id res chain seq x y z
N MET A 1 0.67 117.90 -81.71
CA MET A 1 1.25 116.59 -81.38
C MET A 1 0.31 115.53 -81.93
N LEU A 2 0.66 114.90 -83.05
CA LEU A 2 -0.17 113.86 -83.66
C LEU A 2 0.14 112.55 -82.97
N ILE A 3 -0.88 111.94 -82.36
CA ILE A 3 -0.80 110.55 -81.93
C ILE A 3 -0.96 109.72 -83.20
N ASP A 4 0.12 109.07 -83.62
CA ASP A 4 0.09 108.10 -84.72
C ASP A 4 -0.68 106.85 -84.27
N TRP A 5 -1.98 106.82 -84.55
CA TRP A 5 -2.89 105.72 -84.23
C TRP A 5 -2.43 104.36 -84.83
N THR A 6 -1.69 104.39 -85.93
CA THR A 6 -1.02 103.23 -86.53
C THR A 6 0.09 102.68 -85.63
N THR A 7 0.87 103.55 -84.98
CA THR A 7 1.93 103.18 -84.02
C THR A 7 1.34 102.59 -82.74
N VAL A 8 0.22 103.16 -82.25
CA VAL A 8 -0.52 102.61 -81.10
C VAL A 8 -1.10 101.22 -81.43
N GLY A 9 -1.65 101.03 -82.63
CA GLY A 9 -2.12 99.73 -83.10
C GLY A 9 -0.99 98.68 -83.14
N PHE A 10 0.17 99.03 -83.68
CA PHE A 10 1.35 98.16 -83.69
C PHE A 10 1.88 97.85 -82.29
N GLN A 11 1.85 98.81 -81.35
CA GLN A 11 2.23 98.58 -79.95
C GLN A 11 1.28 97.63 -79.22
N ILE A 12 -0.04 97.75 -79.45
CA ILE A 12 -1.04 96.84 -78.88
C ILE A 12 -0.83 95.42 -79.41
N VAL A 13 -0.60 95.28 -80.72
CA VAL A 13 -0.29 93.97 -81.34
C VAL A 13 1.00 93.39 -80.75
N ASN A 14 2.04 94.19 -80.57
CA ASN A 14 3.30 93.75 -79.96
C ASN A 14 3.11 93.32 -78.48
N PHE A 15 2.34 94.09 -77.71
CA PHE A 15 2.03 93.73 -76.33
C PHE A 15 1.19 92.45 -76.23
N LEU A 16 0.20 92.27 -77.10
CA LEU A 16 -0.60 91.04 -77.16
C LEU A 16 0.24 89.84 -77.58
N LEU A 17 1.14 90.00 -78.55
CA LEU A 17 2.07 88.96 -78.97
C LEU A 17 2.99 88.56 -77.81
N LEU A 18 3.52 89.55 -77.06
CA LEU A 18 4.36 89.31 -75.89
C LEU A 18 3.58 88.65 -74.74
N ALA A 19 2.37 89.13 -74.44
CA ALA A 19 1.50 88.55 -73.42
C ALA A 19 1.10 87.11 -73.76
N TYR A 20 0.85 86.83 -75.04
CA TYR A 20 0.59 85.47 -75.52
C TYR A 20 1.82 84.57 -75.38
N LEU A 21 3.02 85.06 -75.75
CA LEU A 21 4.26 84.34 -75.51
C LEU A 21 4.49 84.08 -74.03
N LEU A 22 4.31 85.08 -73.16
CA LEU A 22 4.49 84.94 -71.71
C LEU A 22 3.51 83.92 -71.11
N LYS A 23 2.25 83.95 -71.55
CA LYS A 23 1.22 83.01 -71.13
C LYS A 23 1.57 81.57 -71.53
N ARG A 24 2.07 81.38 -72.76
CA ARG A 24 2.41 80.07 -73.33
C ARG A 24 3.73 79.51 -72.78
N PHE A 25 4.78 80.35 -72.68
CA PHE A 25 6.14 79.94 -72.34
C PHE A 25 6.46 80.02 -70.85
N LEU A 26 5.87 80.94 -70.10
CA LEU A 26 6.25 81.20 -68.71
C LEU A 26 5.17 80.77 -67.72
N TYR A 27 3.95 81.28 -67.86
CA TYR A 27 2.86 80.97 -66.92
C TYR A 27 2.46 79.50 -66.99
N GLY A 28 2.14 78.98 -68.18
CA GLY A 28 1.67 77.59 -68.33
C GLY A 28 2.63 76.52 -67.78
N PRO A 29 3.95 76.58 -68.03
CA PRO A 29 4.91 75.64 -67.45
C PRO A 29 5.11 75.82 -65.93
N ILE A 30 5.11 77.07 -65.42
CA ILE A 30 5.28 77.35 -63.99
C ILE A 30 4.08 76.88 -63.18
N THR A 31 2.84 77.16 -63.61
CA THR A 31 1.65 76.69 -62.87
C THR A 31 1.55 75.17 -62.86
N ARG A 32 1.91 74.50 -63.98
CA ARG A 32 1.97 73.04 -64.04
C ARG A 32 3.05 72.45 -63.12
N ALA A 33 4.20 73.12 -63.00
CA ALA A 33 5.24 72.71 -62.06
C ALA A 33 4.81 72.90 -60.59
N MET A 34 4.06 73.97 -60.26
CA MET A 34 3.49 74.14 -58.93
C MET A 34 2.42 73.08 -58.62
N GLN A 35 1.49 72.81 -59.55
CA GLN A 35 0.46 71.77 -59.39
C GLN A 35 1.08 70.39 -59.19
N ARG A 36 2.08 70.01 -59.98
CA ARG A 36 2.81 68.75 -59.78
C ARG A 36 3.43 68.65 -58.40
N ARG A 37 4.08 69.72 -57.92
CA ARG A 37 4.66 69.73 -56.56
C ARG A 37 3.58 69.61 -55.49
N GLU A 38 2.44 70.27 -55.67
CA GLU A 38 1.33 70.23 -54.72
C GLU A 38 0.70 68.82 -54.67
N GLU A 39 0.52 68.18 -55.84
CA GLU A 39 0.09 66.79 -55.96
C GLU A 39 1.09 65.81 -55.34
N GLU A 40 2.39 65.97 -55.59
CA GLU A 40 3.46 65.17 -54.97
C GLU A 40 3.46 65.30 -53.45
N LEU A 41 3.35 66.53 -52.93
CA LEU A 41 3.28 66.79 -51.49
C LEU A 41 2.01 66.20 -50.86
N ALA A 42 0.87 66.31 -51.55
CA ALA A 42 -0.39 65.71 -51.10
C ALA A 42 -0.30 64.18 -51.09
N ALA A 43 0.29 63.57 -52.12
CA ALA A 43 0.52 62.13 -52.20
C ALA A 43 1.44 61.64 -51.08
N ILE A 44 2.56 62.32 -50.82
CA ILE A 44 3.49 61.99 -49.74
C ILE A 44 2.80 62.07 -48.37
N ARG A 45 1.98 63.11 -48.14
CA ARG A 45 1.22 63.25 -46.88
C ARG A 45 0.20 62.13 -46.71
N ALA A 46 -0.54 61.80 -47.76
CA ALA A 46 -1.52 60.71 -47.74
C ALA A 46 -0.85 59.36 -47.49
N GLU A 47 0.28 59.07 -48.15
CA GLU A 47 1.05 57.85 -47.95
C GLU A 47 1.62 57.77 -46.53
N THR A 48 2.14 58.88 -46.00
CA THR A 48 2.66 58.94 -44.63
C THR A 48 1.56 58.71 -43.61
N ALA A 49 0.39 59.31 -43.79
CA ALA A 49 -0.77 59.11 -42.91
C ALA A 49 -1.28 57.66 -42.97
N ALA A 50 -1.34 57.05 -44.16
CA ALA A 50 -1.70 55.65 -44.33
C ALA A 50 -0.71 54.71 -43.61
N LYS A 51 0.60 54.92 -43.79
CA LYS A 51 1.64 54.15 -43.10
C LYS A 51 1.58 54.32 -41.58
N GLN A 52 1.27 55.51 -41.08
CA GLN A 52 1.10 55.74 -39.63
C GLN A 52 -0.13 55.01 -39.09
N ALA A 53 -1.25 55.02 -39.81
CA ALA A 53 -2.45 54.29 -39.43
C ALA A 53 -2.20 52.77 -39.43
N GLU A 54 -1.58 52.23 -40.47
CA GLU A 54 -1.20 50.81 -40.56
C GLU A 54 -0.25 50.41 -39.43
N ALA A 55 0.79 51.23 -39.16
CA ALA A 55 1.70 50.98 -38.05
C ALA A 55 0.99 50.98 -36.68
N ALA A 56 0.02 51.88 -36.47
CA ALA A 56 -0.78 51.92 -35.26
C ALA A 56 -1.66 50.67 -35.10
N GLU A 57 -2.30 50.21 -36.19
CA GLU A 57 -3.13 49.00 -36.20
C GLU A 57 -2.31 47.73 -35.93
N VAL A 58 -1.14 47.61 -36.57
CA VAL A 58 -0.20 46.50 -36.32
C VAL A 58 0.26 46.50 -34.86
N LEU A 59 0.54 47.67 -34.29
CA LEU A 59 1.01 47.81 -32.93
C LEU A 59 -0.09 47.49 -31.89
N GLU A 60 -1.34 47.88 -32.16
CA GLU A 60 -2.49 47.44 -31.36
C GLU A 60 -2.70 45.93 -31.44
N THR A 61 -2.63 45.36 -32.64
CA THR A 61 -2.79 43.92 -32.87
C THR A 61 -1.71 43.12 -32.14
N TYR A 62 -0.46 43.58 -32.23
CA TYR A 62 0.67 42.98 -31.52
C TYR A 62 0.48 43.05 -29.99
N ARG A 63 0.07 44.21 -29.47
CA ARG A 63 -0.23 44.37 -28.03
C ARG A 63 -1.40 43.50 -27.55
N ARG A 64 -2.39 43.23 -28.40
CA ARG A 64 -3.49 42.32 -28.09
C ARG A 64 -3.00 40.89 -28.06
N GLN A 65 -2.28 40.45 -29.09
CA GLN A 65 -1.70 39.11 -29.15
C GLN A 65 -0.75 38.84 -27.98
N GLN A 66 0.06 39.83 -27.60
CA GLN A 66 0.96 39.70 -26.45
C GLN A 66 0.18 39.49 -25.15
N ARG A 67 -0.90 40.25 -24.92
CA ARG A 67 -1.79 40.05 -23.76
C ARG A 67 -2.46 38.68 -23.78
N GLU A 68 -2.98 38.24 -24.93
CA GLU A 68 -3.59 36.91 -25.07
C GLU A 68 -2.57 35.78 -24.80
N LEU A 69 -1.31 35.96 -25.22
CA LEU A 69 -0.24 35.00 -24.94
C LEU A 69 0.13 34.98 -23.46
N ASP A 70 0.23 36.14 -22.80
CA ASP A 70 0.53 36.24 -21.37
C ASP A 70 -0.59 35.63 -20.52
N ASP A 71 -1.85 35.89 -20.87
CA ASP A 71 -3.02 35.30 -20.22
C ASP A 71 -3.07 33.78 -20.41
N ALA A 72 -2.83 33.31 -21.64
CA ALA A 72 -2.78 31.88 -21.94
C ALA A 72 -1.61 31.18 -21.22
N ALA A 73 -0.45 31.82 -21.14
CA ALA A 73 0.71 31.30 -20.41
C ALA A 73 0.40 31.19 -18.91
N THR A 74 -0.20 32.23 -18.32
CA THR A 74 -0.60 32.25 -16.92
C THR A 74 -1.63 31.16 -16.62
N SER A 75 -2.65 31.03 -17.47
CA SER A 75 -3.66 29.98 -17.32
C SER A 75 -3.07 28.57 -17.44
N ARG A 76 -2.12 28.34 -18.36
CA ARG A 76 -1.44 27.05 -18.49
C ARG A 76 -0.57 26.73 -17.29
N LEU A 77 0.13 27.73 -16.73
CA LEU A 77 0.94 27.56 -15.53
C LEU A 77 0.05 27.20 -14.33
N GLN A 78 -1.06 27.89 -14.13
CA GLN A 78 -2.01 27.58 -13.05
C GLN A 78 -2.61 26.17 -13.20
N GLN A 79 -2.94 25.75 -14.41
CA GLN A 79 -3.41 24.38 -14.68
C GLN A 79 -2.31 23.35 -14.36
N ALA A 80 -1.08 23.58 -14.81
CA ALA A 80 0.05 22.70 -14.53
C ALA A 80 0.34 22.60 -13.02
N GLU A 81 0.26 23.71 -12.28
CA GLU A 81 0.42 23.72 -10.81
C GLU A 81 -0.71 22.94 -10.12
N ALA A 82 -1.96 23.12 -10.55
CA ALA A 82 -3.10 22.39 -10.01
C ALA A 82 -3.00 20.88 -10.27
N GLU A 83 -2.62 20.49 -11.49
CA GLU A 83 -2.39 19.09 -11.86
C GLU A 83 -1.21 18.49 -11.08
N ALA A 84 -0.11 19.24 -10.94
CA ALA A 84 1.04 18.80 -10.16
C ALA A 84 0.68 18.58 -8.69
N GLU A 85 -0.07 19.49 -8.06
CA GLU A 85 -0.49 19.33 -6.68
C GLU A 85 -1.51 18.19 -6.51
N GLN A 86 -2.42 18.01 -7.47
CA GLN A 86 -3.30 16.83 -7.48
C GLN A 86 -2.49 15.54 -7.56
N ARG A 87 -1.55 15.43 -8.50
CA ARG A 87 -0.67 14.28 -8.65
C ARG A 87 0.15 14.03 -7.38
N ARG A 88 0.64 15.10 -6.74
CA ARG A 88 1.38 15.02 -5.48
C ARG A 88 0.53 14.44 -4.37
N ARG A 89 -0.72 14.90 -4.23
CA ARG A 89 -1.67 14.37 -3.23
C ARG A 89 -2.00 12.90 -3.50
N GLU A 90 -2.22 12.52 -4.76
CA GLU A 90 -2.47 11.14 -5.16
C GLU A 90 -1.28 10.23 -4.81
N LEU A 91 -0.06 10.61 -5.20
CA LEU A 91 1.15 9.84 -4.92
C LEU A 91 1.41 9.72 -3.41
N LEU A 92 1.22 10.80 -2.64
CA LEU A 92 1.34 10.74 -1.18
C LEU A 92 0.26 9.87 -0.54
N GLY A 93 -0.97 9.89 -1.08
CA GLY A 93 -2.05 9.02 -0.66
C GLY A 93 -1.73 7.54 -0.91
N GLN A 94 -1.24 7.22 -2.11
CA GLN A 94 -0.80 5.87 -2.48
C GLN A 94 0.34 5.39 -1.59
N ALA A 95 1.40 6.19 -1.43
CA ALA A 95 2.53 5.85 -0.58
C ALA A 95 2.12 5.60 0.88
N ARG A 96 1.17 6.38 1.41
CA ARG A 96 0.60 6.14 2.75
C ARG A 96 -0.17 4.83 2.83
N SER A 97 -1.00 4.54 1.83
CA SER A 97 -1.76 3.28 1.77
C SER A 97 -0.84 2.07 1.70
N GLU A 98 0.18 2.11 0.84
CA GLU A 98 1.19 1.04 0.70
C GLU A 98 1.98 0.85 2.01
N ALA A 99 2.39 1.95 2.65
CA ALA A 99 3.08 1.88 3.94
C ALA A 99 2.19 1.27 5.04
N GLU A 100 0.89 1.60 5.06
CA GLU A 100 -0.06 0.98 5.99
C GLU A 100 -0.25 -0.50 5.72
N GLU A 101 -0.39 -0.90 4.47
CA GLU A 101 -0.53 -2.30 4.06
C GLU A 101 0.72 -3.11 4.43
N GLN A 102 1.90 -2.60 4.11
CA GLN A 102 3.17 -3.19 4.49
C GLN A 102 3.28 -3.34 6.02
N ARG A 103 2.86 -2.31 6.78
CA ARG A 103 2.88 -2.37 8.25
C ARG A 103 1.89 -3.39 8.80
N ARG A 104 0.71 -3.55 8.19
CA ARG A 104 -0.28 -4.58 8.56
C ARG A 104 0.28 -5.98 8.28
N SER A 105 0.81 -6.19 7.08
CA SER A 105 1.44 -7.44 6.66
C SER A 105 2.59 -7.83 7.60
N TRP A 106 3.48 -6.88 7.90
CA TRP A 106 4.59 -7.10 8.83
C TRP A 106 4.13 -7.47 10.24
N ARG A 107 3.12 -6.76 10.79
CA ARG A 107 2.55 -7.11 12.11
C ARG A 107 1.91 -8.50 12.12
N GLN A 108 1.28 -8.90 11.03
CA GLN A 108 0.71 -10.25 10.89
C GLN A 108 1.81 -11.31 10.79
N GLY A 109 2.86 -11.05 10.01
CA GLY A 109 4.05 -11.89 9.94
C GLY A 109 4.69 -12.09 11.31
N LEU A 110 4.92 -11.00 12.06
CA LEU A 110 5.50 -11.06 13.40
C LEU A 110 4.62 -11.87 14.38
N ARG A 111 3.30 -11.76 14.30
CA ARG A 111 2.38 -12.57 15.12
C ARG A 111 2.49 -14.05 14.79
N ASN A 112 2.59 -14.39 13.50
CA ASN A 112 2.72 -15.77 13.04
C ASN A 112 4.07 -16.36 13.46
N GLU A 113 5.17 -15.62 13.29
CA GLU A 113 6.51 -16.02 13.75
C GLU A 113 6.54 -16.21 15.27
N ARG A 114 5.95 -15.30 16.05
CA ARG A 114 5.84 -15.44 17.51
C ARG A 114 5.10 -16.72 17.88
N ARG A 115 3.98 -17.02 17.21
CA ARG A 115 3.21 -18.24 17.46
C ARG A 115 4.02 -19.50 17.12
N ALA A 116 4.69 -19.51 15.97
CA ALA A 116 5.54 -20.63 15.55
C ALA A 116 6.72 -20.85 16.51
N PHE A 117 7.36 -19.77 16.96
CA PHE A 117 8.43 -19.82 17.94
C PHE A 117 7.96 -20.38 19.28
N LEU A 118 6.81 -19.91 19.80
CA LEU A 118 6.26 -20.42 21.06
C LEU A 118 5.88 -21.91 20.95
N ASP A 119 5.34 -22.35 19.82
CA ASP A 119 5.03 -23.76 19.60
C ASP A 119 6.30 -24.63 19.54
N GLN A 120 7.33 -24.17 18.82
CA GLN A 120 8.63 -24.86 18.80
C GLN A 120 9.28 -24.91 20.18
N LEU A 121 9.22 -23.80 20.94
CA LEU A 121 9.73 -23.74 22.29
C LEU A 121 9.00 -24.74 23.19
N LYS A 122 7.66 -24.82 23.10
CA LYS A 122 6.86 -25.81 23.82
C LYS A 122 7.33 -27.24 23.53
N LYS A 123 7.44 -27.61 22.24
CA LYS A 123 7.86 -28.96 21.84
C LYS A 123 9.26 -29.29 22.37
N ARG A 124 10.21 -28.36 22.29
CA ARG A 124 11.59 -28.56 22.77
C ARG A 124 11.69 -28.62 24.30
N SER A 125 10.99 -27.73 25.01
CA SER A 125 10.96 -27.75 26.48
C SER A 125 10.31 -29.02 27.01
N ALA A 126 9.22 -29.47 26.38
CA ALA A 126 8.58 -30.75 26.69
C ALA A 126 9.59 -31.90 26.53
N ALA A 127 10.20 -32.03 25.35
CA ALA A 127 11.19 -33.07 25.10
C ALA A 127 12.36 -33.04 26.11
N GLY A 128 12.86 -31.85 26.47
CA GLY A 128 13.94 -31.69 27.44
C GLY A 128 13.56 -32.12 28.86
N VAL A 129 12.40 -31.68 29.37
CA VAL A 129 11.90 -32.08 30.70
C VAL A 129 11.67 -33.58 30.75
N LEU A 130 11.17 -34.18 29.68
CA LEU A 130 10.96 -35.62 29.58
C LEU A 130 12.26 -36.40 29.58
N ALA A 131 13.27 -35.95 28.83
CA ALA A 131 14.58 -36.56 28.83
C ALA A 131 15.21 -36.57 30.23
N VAL A 132 15.11 -35.45 30.97
CA VAL A 132 15.60 -35.34 32.35
C VAL A 132 14.81 -36.24 33.30
N SER A 133 13.48 -36.24 33.19
CA SER A 133 12.60 -37.04 34.06
C SER A 133 12.81 -38.54 33.85
N ARG A 134 12.93 -38.98 32.59
CA ARG A 134 13.23 -40.36 32.23
C ARG A 134 14.58 -40.80 32.81
N ARG A 135 15.61 -39.97 32.67
CA ARG A 135 16.94 -40.27 33.21
C ARG A 135 16.91 -40.35 34.74
N ALA A 136 16.26 -39.39 35.41
CA ALA A 136 16.15 -39.39 36.86
C ALA A 136 15.38 -40.61 37.38
N LEU A 137 14.29 -41.01 36.71
CA LEU A 137 13.51 -42.18 37.11
C LEU A 137 14.30 -43.49 36.93
N ALA A 138 15.01 -43.63 35.80
CA ALA A 138 15.86 -44.78 35.54
C ALA A 138 17.00 -44.90 36.57
N GLU A 139 17.63 -43.77 36.94
CA GLU A 139 18.68 -43.72 37.96
C GLU A 139 18.14 -44.02 39.38
N LEU A 140 16.88 -43.68 39.69
CA LEU A 140 16.32 -43.77 41.04
C LEU A 140 15.53 -45.07 41.32
N THR A 141 14.95 -45.70 40.31
CA THR A 141 13.93 -46.75 40.54
C THR A 141 14.10 -48.03 39.72
N GLU A 142 15.15 -48.14 38.87
CA GLU A 142 15.28 -49.20 37.84
C GLU A 142 14.02 -49.38 36.97
N ALA A 143 13.04 -48.47 37.06
CA ALA A 143 11.74 -48.56 36.43
C ALA A 143 11.64 -47.56 35.29
N ASP A 144 10.92 -47.96 34.24
CA ASP A 144 10.74 -47.12 33.06
C ASP A 144 9.55 -46.16 33.23
N LEU A 145 9.67 -44.97 32.64
CA LEU A 145 8.68 -43.88 32.77
C LEU A 145 7.33 -44.29 32.19
N GLU A 146 7.35 -45.06 31.11
CA GLU A 146 6.23 -45.66 30.39
C GLU A 146 5.42 -46.56 31.31
N THR A 147 6.11 -47.39 32.11
CA THR A 147 5.47 -48.31 33.05
C THR A 147 4.78 -47.54 34.18
N ALA A 148 5.41 -46.47 34.68
CA ALA A 148 4.80 -45.60 35.68
C ALA A 148 3.58 -44.85 35.13
N LEU A 149 3.64 -44.37 33.88
CA LEU A 149 2.53 -43.69 33.19
C LEU A 149 1.33 -44.61 32.98
N VAL A 150 1.55 -45.83 32.48
CA VAL A 150 0.49 -46.83 32.29
C VAL A 150 -0.17 -47.18 33.62
N ARG A 151 0.61 -47.31 34.71
CA ARG A 151 0.06 -47.58 36.04
C ARG A 151 -0.82 -46.44 36.56
N VAL A 152 -0.38 -45.19 36.40
CA VAL A 152 -1.18 -44.01 36.78
C VAL A 152 -2.45 -43.91 35.93
N LEU A 153 -2.37 -44.27 34.64
CA LEU A 153 -3.53 -44.32 33.76
C LEU A 153 -4.56 -45.36 34.24
N ILE A 154 -4.12 -46.58 34.53
CA ILE A 154 -4.99 -47.64 35.06
C ILE A 154 -5.68 -47.19 36.34
N HIS A 155 -4.93 -46.62 37.28
CA HIS A 155 -5.50 -46.12 38.53
C HIS A 155 -6.50 -44.96 38.32
N LYS A 156 -6.26 -44.10 37.34
CA LYS A 156 -7.20 -43.02 36.99
C LYS A 156 -8.46 -43.56 36.30
N LEU A 157 -8.34 -44.58 35.46
CA LEU A 157 -9.48 -45.25 34.82
C LEU A 157 -10.42 -45.85 35.85
N GLU A 158 -9.89 -46.43 36.93
CA GLU A 158 -10.67 -46.93 38.07
C GLU A 158 -11.43 -45.81 38.82
N ALA A 159 -10.93 -44.57 38.76
CA ALA A 159 -11.50 -43.41 39.43
C ALA A 159 -12.50 -42.62 38.57
N VAL A 160 -12.64 -42.96 37.27
CA VAL A 160 -13.63 -42.30 36.38
C VAL A 160 -15.04 -42.77 36.77
N PRO A 161 -16.02 -41.86 36.92
CA PRO A 161 -17.40 -42.24 37.22
C PRO A 161 -17.97 -43.17 36.15
N ALA A 162 -18.66 -44.24 36.57
CA ALA A 162 -19.25 -45.23 35.66
C ALA A 162 -20.12 -44.61 34.55
N ALA A 163 -20.79 -43.48 34.82
CA ALA A 163 -21.61 -42.76 33.85
C ALA A 163 -20.83 -42.13 32.68
N GLU A 164 -19.55 -41.77 32.87
CA GLU A 164 -18.69 -41.29 31.77
C GLU A 164 -18.18 -42.46 30.93
N ILE A 165 -17.87 -43.59 31.58
CA ILE A 165 -17.44 -44.81 30.91
C ILE A 165 -18.59 -45.41 30.08
N GLU A 166 -19.82 -45.43 30.60
CA GLU A 166 -21.01 -45.87 29.87
C GLU A 166 -21.33 -45.00 28.65
N ARG A 167 -21.12 -43.68 28.73
CA ARG A 167 -21.26 -42.78 27.56
C ARG A 167 -20.20 -43.05 26.50
N PHE A 168 -18.98 -43.38 26.94
CA PHE A 168 -17.87 -43.71 26.06
C PHE A 168 -18.10 -45.05 25.35
N THR A 169 -18.56 -46.08 26.06
CA THR A 169 -18.87 -47.39 25.49
C THR A 169 -20.12 -47.37 24.61
N ALA A 170 -21.16 -46.61 24.98
CA ALA A 170 -22.37 -46.47 24.16
C ALA A 170 -22.12 -45.75 22.82
N ALA A 171 -21.11 -44.89 22.75
CA ALA A 171 -20.69 -44.23 21.53
C ALA A 171 -19.75 -45.08 20.67
N ALA A 172 -19.07 -46.06 21.26
CA ALA A 172 -18.23 -47.01 20.53
C ALA A 172 -19.12 -47.95 19.71
N ARG A 173 -19.29 -47.66 18.41
CA ARG A 173 -20.05 -48.50 17.48
C ARG A 173 -19.36 -49.83 17.14
N THR A 174 -18.12 -50.01 17.59
CA THR A 174 -17.24 -51.13 17.29
C THR A 174 -16.47 -51.54 18.54
N ASP A 175 -16.13 -52.83 18.63
CA ASP A 175 -15.29 -53.38 19.70
C ASP A 175 -13.81 -52.97 19.60
N SER A 176 -13.44 -52.14 18.62
CA SER A 176 -12.08 -51.64 18.37
C SER A 176 -11.89 -50.22 18.89
N LEU A 177 -10.94 -50.04 19.81
CA LEU A 177 -10.45 -48.73 20.26
C LEU A 177 -9.12 -48.40 19.58
N MET A 178 -8.96 -47.15 19.13
CA MET A 178 -7.68 -46.67 18.63
C MET A 178 -6.89 -46.04 19.78
N VAL A 179 -5.68 -46.55 20.01
CA VAL A 179 -4.75 -46.03 21.02
C VAL A 179 -3.56 -45.38 20.32
N ARG A 180 -3.29 -44.11 20.67
CA ARG A 180 -2.12 -43.37 20.21
C ARG A 180 -1.18 -43.10 21.37
N SER A 181 0.11 -43.28 21.14
CA SER A 181 1.16 -43.02 22.11
C SER A 181 2.44 -42.54 21.41
N GLY A 182 3.30 -41.86 22.18
CA GLY A 182 4.65 -41.49 21.76
C GLY A 182 5.69 -42.59 21.90
N TRP A 183 5.29 -43.82 22.24
CA TRP A 183 6.17 -44.97 22.44
C TRP A 183 5.46 -46.27 22.06
N GLU A 184 6.23 -47.27 21.65
CA GLU A 184 5.70 -48.61 21.41
C GLU A 184 5.65 -49.37 22.75
N PRO A 185 4.49 -49.90 23.17
CA PRO A 185 4.35 -50.56 24.46
C PRO A 185 4.90 -51.98 24.39
N ASP A 186 5.60 -52.40 25.45
CA ASP A 186 6.01 -53.79 25.60
C ASP A 186 4.78 -54.71 25.70
N GLY A 187 4.94 -55.97 25.28
CA GLY A 187 3.83 -56.93 25.21
C GLY A 187 3.12 -57.20 26.55
N GLU A 188 3.79 -56.95 27.68
CA GLU A 188 3.21 -57.02 29.02
C GLU A 188 2.37 -55.78 29.36
N LEU A 189 2.86 -54.58 29.01
CA LEU A 189 2.13 -53.32 29.20
C LEU A 189 0.88 -53.26 28.32
N HIS A 190 0.97 -53.75 27.08
CA HIS A 190 -0.19 -53.88 26.19
C HIS A 190 -1.26 -54.76 26.84
N ARG A 191 -0.89 -55.93 27.39
CA ARG A 191 -1.84 -56.84 28.03
C ARG A 191 -2.55 -56.21 29.23
N GLN A 192 -1.80 -55.53 30.10
CA GLN A 192 -2.35 -54.85 31.29
C GLN A 192 -3.33 -53.74 30.91
N LEU A 193 -3.05 -53.00 29.84
CA LEU A 193 -3.93 -51.93 29.37
C LEU A 193 -5.23 -52.48 28.75
N VAL A 194 -5.14 -53.55 27.96
CA VAL A 194 -6.31 -54.25 27.40
C VAL A 194 -7.21 -54.78 28.52
N GLU A 195 -6.61 -55.37 29.55
CA GLU A 195 -7.35 -55.91 30.70
C GLU A 195 -8.05 -54.80 31.49
N ALA A 196 -7.34 -53.72 31.83
CA ALA A 196 -7.92 -52.57 32.53
C ALA A 196 -9.07 -51.92 31.76
N LEU A 197 -8.92 -51.76 30.44
CA LEU A 197 -9.96 -51.20 29.58
C LEU A 197 -11.15 -52.15 29.39
N SER A 198 -10.91 -53.45 29.28
CA SER A 198 -11.98 -54.44 29.19
C SER A 198 -12.78 -54.52 30.49
N GLN A 199 -12.12 -54.38 31.64
CA GLN A 199 -12.76 -54.29 32.95
C GLN A 199 -13.58 -53.00 33.10
N ALA A 200 -13.01 -51.85 32.73
CA ALA A 200 -13.70 -50.56 32.78
C ALA A 200 -14.93 -50.54 31.86
N CYS A 201 -14.81 -51.06 30.64
CA CYS A 201 -15.89 -51.08 29.66
C CYS A 201 -16.91 -52.21 29.85
N ALA A 202 -16.67 -53.14 30.79
CA ALA A 202 -17.47 -54.35 31.02
C ALA A 202 -17.74 -55.19 29.75
N ALA A 203 -16.85 -55.11 28.75
CA ALA A 203 -16.95 -55.75 27.45
C ALA A 203 -15.54 -56.07 26.91
N PRO A 204 -15.37 -57.12 26.08
CA PRO A 204 -14.09 -57.41 25.46
C PRO A 204 -13.74 -56.34 24.42
N VAL A 205 -12.55 -55.75 24.55
CA VAL A 205 -12.10 -54.65 23.67
C VAL A 205 -10.86 -55.06 22.89
N ARG A 206 -10.81 -54.71 21.60
CA ARG A 206 -9.61 -54.79 20.76
C ARG A 206 -8.94 -53.42 20.70
N LEU A 207 -7.62 -53.38 20.85
CA LEU A 207 -6.83 -52.14 20.74
C LEU A 207 -6.05 -52.13 19.43
N ASP A 208 -6.27 -51.11 18.61
CA ASP A 208 -5.44 -50.80 17.45
C ASP A 208 -4.44 -49.70 17.84
N TRP A 209 -3.16 -50.06 17.89
CA TRP A 209 -2.10 -49.16 18.33
C TRP A 209 -1.51 -48.36 17.16
N THR A 210 -1.35 -47.05 17.36
CA THR A 210 -0.67 -46.16 16.39
C THR A 210 0.40 -45.34 17.10
N PHE A 211 1.64 -45.44 16.61
CA PHE A 211 2.75 -44.62 17.09
C PHE A 211 2.63 -43.20 16.55
N ASP A 212 2.64 -42.21 17.45
CA ASP A 212 2.64 -40.80 17.10
C ASP A 212 3.78 -40.06 17.82
N PRO A 213 4.83 -39.63 17.08
CA PRO A 213 5.97 -38.93 17.68
C PRO A 213 5.64 -37.53 18.24
N ASP A 214 4.51 -36.93 17.86
CA ASP A 214 4.07 -35.63 18.41
C ASP A 214 3.43 -35.78 19.81
N LEU A 215 3.03 -36.99 20.21
CA LEU A 215 2.46 -37.34 21.52
C LEU A 215 3.57 -37.64 22.54
N LEU A 216 4.38 -36.62 22.87
CA LEU A 216 5.59 -36.73 23.69
C LEU A 216 5.39 -37.47 25.03
N LEU A 217 4.28 -37.23 25.73
CA LEU A 217 3.89 -37.98 26.93
C LEU A 217 2.37 -38.04 27.06
N GLY A 218 1.76 -39.09 26.54
CA GLY A 218 0.35 -39.36 26.71
C GLY A 218 -0.08 -40.63 26.01
N ILE A 219 -1.12 -41.25 26.55
CA ILE A 219 -1.90 -42.28 25.87
C ILE A 219 -3.24 -41.64 25.55
N GLU A 220 -3.55 -41.54 24.27
CA GLU A 220 -4.85 -41.09 23.80
C GLU A 220 -5.65 -42.30 23.33
N ILE A 221 -6.85 -42.44 23.87
CA ILE A 221 -7.78 -43.50 23.49
C ILE A 221 -8.97 -42.84 22.81
N SER A 222 -9.27 -43.27 21.58
CA SER A 222 -10.35 -42.70 20.78
C SER A 222 -11.30 -43.77 20.25
N THR A 223 -12.58 -43.42 20.23
CA THR A 223 -13.70 -44.14 19.59
C THR A 223 -14.37 -43.23 18.57
N ASP A 224 -15.26 -43.79 17.76
CA ASP A 224 -16.00 -43.17 16.64
C ASP A 224 -16.92 -41.99 17.09
N GLY A 225 -16.30 -40.92 17.58
CA GLY A 225 -16.94 -39.69 18.08
C GLY A 225 -16.45 -39.17 19.45
N LEU A 226 -15.64 -39.93 20.20
CA LEU A 226 -15.17 -39.55 21.55
C LEU A 226 -13.67 -39.81 21.73
N ARG A 227 -12.96 -38.82 22.28
CA ARG A 227 -11.52 -38.86 22.54
C ARG A 227 -11.26 -38.68 24.03
N LEU A 228 -10.63 -39.66 24.64
CA LEU A 228 -10.10 -39.59 26.01
C LEU A 228 -8.57 -39.49 25.90
N ALA A 229 -8.05 -38.28 26.10
CA ALA A 229 -6.61 -38.03 26.12
C ALA A 229 -6.11 -38.00 27.57
N TRP A 230 -5.20 -38.90 27.92
CA TRP A 230 -4.51 -38.88 29.20
C TRP A 230 -3.02 -38.64 28.96
N GLY A 231 -2.54 -37.43 29.26
CA GLY A 231 -1.15 -37.05 29.01
C GLY A 231 -0.75 -35.73 29.66
N THR A 232 0.49 -35.31 29.37
CA THR A 232 1.10 -34.08 29.91
C THR A 232 0.67 -32.80 29.20
N GLU A 233 -0.26 -32.88 28.23
CA GLU A 233 -0.78 -31.71 27.50
C GLU A 233 -1.25 -30.60 28.45
N GLY A 234 -1.87 -30.94 29.58
CA GLY A 234 -2.27 -29.97 30.61
C GLY A 234 -1.08 -29.23 31.22
N TYR A 235 -0.06 -29.96 31.68
CA TYR A 235 1.15 -29.38 32.29
C TYR A 235 1.98 -28.56 31.28
N LEU A 236 2.05 -29.01 30.03
CA LEU A 236 2.74 -28.29 28.95
C LEU A 236 1.99 -27.02 28.54
N ASN A 237 0.65 -27.04 28.57
CA ASN A 237 -0.15 -25.85 28.35
C ASN A 237 0.03 -24.81 29.46
N ASP A 238 0.18 -25.24 30.72
CA ASP A 238 0.42 -24.33 31.85
C ASP A 238 1.83 -23.72 31.84
N LEU A 239 2.85 -24.51 31.45
CA LEU A 239 4.20 -23.98 31.18
C LEU A 239 4.17 -22.96 30.02
N GLN A 240 3.47 -23.26 28.93
CA GLN A 240 3.30 -22.36 27.80
C GLN A 240 2.62 -21.05 28.21
N ARG A 241 1.56 -21.11 29.02
CA ARG A 241 0.88 -19.92 29.56
C ARG A 241 1.83 -19.07 30.40
N SER A 242 2.65 -19.69 31.24
CA SER A 242 3.62 -18.99 32.10
C SER A 242 4.70 -18.28 31.28
N VAL A 243 5.26 -18.95 30.27
CA VAL A 243 6.25 -18.36 29.36
C VAL A 243 5.63 -17.24 28.51
N THR A 244 4.42 -17.43 28.01
CA THR A 244 3.70 -16.40 27.24
C THR A 244 3.43 -15.16 28.09
N ALA A 245 3.00 -15.35 29.35
CA ALA A 245 2.76 -14.26 30.29
C ALA A 245 4.04 -13.45 30.58
N LEU A 246 5.20 -14.10 30.74
CA LEU A 246 6.48 -13.41 30.93
C LEU A 246 6.87 -12.55 29.71
N PHE A 247 6.67 -13.07 28.50
CA PHE A 247 6.92 -12.30 27.28
C PHE A 247 5.95 -11.12 27.10
N ASP A 248 4.68 -11.30 27.44
CA ASP A 248 3.70 -10.21 27.39
C ASP A 248 4.00 -9.13 28.44
N GLN A 249 4.46 -9.53 29.63
CA GLN A 249 4.88 -8.60 30.69
C GLN A 249 6.10 -7.78 30.27
N GLN A 250 7.15 -8.41 29.70
CA GLN A 250 8.31 -7.68 29.19
C GLN A 250 7.97 -6.74 28.01
N ALA A 251 7.04 -7.14 27.14
CA ALA A 251 6.57 -6.29 26.06
C ALA A 251 5.78 -5.07 26.57
N ALA A 252 4.95 -5.27 27.61
CA ALA A 252 4.23 -4.19 28.27
C ALA A 252 5.18 -3.22 28.98
N ASP A 253 6.18 -3.73 29.69
CA ASP A 253 7.18 -2.90 30.40
C ASP A 253 8.00 -2.05 29.43
N ARG A 254 8.42 -2.61 28.28
CA ARG A 254 9.12 -1.84 27.23
C ARG A 254 8.23 -0.80 26.56
N SER A 255 6.95 -1.09 26.38
CA SER A 255 5.98 -0.14 25.84
C SER A 255 5.73 1.04 26.78
N LEU A 256 5.82 0.82 28.09
CA LEU A 256 5.65 1.88 29.10
C LEU A 256 6.91 2.75 29.19
N ALA A 257 8.10 2.14 29.16
CA ALA A 257 9.37 2.86 29.17
C ALA A 257 9.57 3.76 27.94
N GLY A 258 9.17 3.31 26.74
CA GLY A 258 9.29 4.11 25.51
C GLY A 258 8.33 5.31 25.44
N LYS A 259 7.17 5.26 26.13
CA LYS A 259 6.23 6.39 26.19
C LYS A 259 6.71 7.50 27.12
N THR A 260 7.41 7.15 28.21
CA THR A 260 7.99 8.14 29.12
C THR A 260 9.16 8.92 28.53
N GLU A 261 9.83 8.40 27.49
CA GLU A 261 10.93 9.10 26.80
C GLU A 261 10.46 10.03 25.66
N GLU A 262 9.25 9.85 25.10
CA GLU A 262 8.68 10.76 24.09
C GLU A 262 7.92 11.95 24.70
N GLU A 263 7.61 11.93 26.00
CA GLU A 263 6.88 13.00 26.72
C GLU A 263 7.78 13.92 27.58
N SER A 264 9.11 13.76 27.56
CA SER A 264 10.10 14.66 28.20
C SER A 264 10.96 15.39 27.17
#